data_AF-A0A7V3AFP2-F1
#
_entry.id   AF-A0A7V3AFP2-F1
#
_cell.length_a   1.000
_cell.length_b   1.000
_cell.length_c   1.000
_cell.angle_alpha   90.00
_cell.angle_beta   90.00
_cell.angle_gamma   90.00
#
_symmetry.space_group_name_H-M   'P 1'
#
loop_
_entity.id
_entity.type
_entity.pdbx_description
1 polymer ?
#
loop_
_entity_poly.entity_id
_entity_poly.type
_entity_poly.pdbx_seq_one_letter_code
_entity_poly.pdbx_strand_id
1 'polypeptide(L)'
;DRLLNKKKEYHLIEVMACPGGCVGGGGQPYPPAGGYVLDPALIRLRAKALYTIDHDKALRTSHENPQIQQLYREFLGEPNGHKSHELLHTAYTAREPRGVR
;
A
#
# COMPACT_ATOMS: atom_id res chain seq x y z
N ASP A 1 -21.09 -2.49 -0.94
CA ASP A 1 -22.34 -3.27 -1.17
C ASP A 1 -22.31 -4.72 -0.69
N ARG A 2 -21.43 -5.59 -1.21
CA ARG A 2 -21.44 -7.02 -0.83
C ARG A 2 -21.22 -7.27 0.66
N LEU A 3 -20.32 -6.51 1.28
CA LEU A 3 -20.08 -6.56 2.74
C LEU A 3 -21.31 -6.08 3.52
N LEU A 4 -21.82 -4.87 3.20
CA LEU A 4 -22.98 -4.27 3.87
C LEU A 4 -24.25 -5.14 3.75
N ASN A 5 -24.45 -5.75 2.59
CA ASN A 5 -25.58 -6.65 2.33
C ASN A 5 -25.34 -8.09 2.82
N LYS A 6 -24.28 -8.34 3.60
CA LYS A 6 -23.91 -9.65 4.16
C LYS A 6 -23.81 -10.79 3.12
N LYS A 7 -23.45 -10.44 1.88
CA LYS A 7 -23.28 -11.42 0.77
C LYS A 7 -21.90 -12.08 0.77
N LYS A 8 -20.95 -11.56 1.56
CA LYS A 8 -19.60 -12.10 1.72
C LYS A 8 -18.95 -11.54 2.99
N GLU A 9 -18.19 -12.38 3.68
CA GLU A 9 -17.42 -12.04 4.88
C GLU A 9 -15.94 -11.88 4.53
N TYR A 10 -15.25 -10.96 5.21
CA TYR A 10 -13.83 -10.67 5.04
C TYR A 10 -13.20 -10.38 6.40
N HIS A 11 -12.00 -10.89 6.64
CA HIS A 11 -11.25 -10.59 7.87
C HIS A 11 -10.48 -9.26 7.78
N LEU A 12 -10.00 -8.92 6.58
CA LEU A 12 -9.24 -7.70 6.29
C LEU A 12 -9.53 -7.26 4.85
N ILE A 13 -9.55 -5.95 4.60
CA ILE A 13 -9.81 -5.36 3.29
C ILE A 13 -8.74 -4.30 3.00
N GLU A 14 -8.13 -4.37 1.82
CA GLU A 14 -7.27 -3.35 1.26
C GLU A 14 -7.96 -2.74 0.02
N VAL A 15 -7.94 -1.41 -0.10
CA VAL A 15 -8.60 -0.69 -1.20
C VAL A 15 -7.58 0.20 -1.90
N MET A 16 -7.46 0.02 -3.22
CA MET A 16 -6.61 0.84 -4.08
C MET A 16 -7.48 1.69 -5.01
N ALA A 17 -7.13 2.96 -5.20
CA ALA A 17 -7.87 3.86 -6.10
C ALA A 17 -7.56 3.56 -7.58
N CYS A 18 -6.29 3.34 -7.92
CA CYS A 18 -5.88 3.06 -9.30
C CYS A 18 -5.99 1.56 -9.61
N PRO A 19 -6.51 1.18 -10.80
CA PRO A 19 -6.43 -0.19 -11.28
C PRO A 19 -4.99 -0.69 -11.31
N GLY A 20 -4.72 -1.82 -10.65
CA GLY A 20 -3.36 -2.37 -10.54
C GLY A 20 -2.47 -1.71 -9.49
N GLY A 21 -3.00 -0.82 -8.64
CA GLY A 21 -2.27 -0.18 -7.56
C GLY A 21 -1.32 0.93 -8.04
N CYS A 22 -0.35 1.29 -7.19
CA CYS A 22 0.52 2.45 -7.42
C CYS A 22 1.34 2.37 -8.72
N VAL A 23 1.69 1.17 -9.19
CA VAL A 23 2.42 0.95 -10.45
C VAL A 23 1.59 1.27 -11.71
N GLY A 24 0.27 1.38 -11.56
CA GLY A 24 -0.68 1.86 -12.56
C GLY A 24 -1.20 3.27 -12.27
N GLY A 25 -0.58 4.01 -11.35
CA GLY A 25 -1.00 5.37 -11.00
C GLY A 25 -0.86 6.36 -12.15
N GLY A 26 -1.70 7.40 -12.15
CA GLY A 26 -1.74 8.40 -13.23
C GLY A 26 -0.47 9.26 -13.42
N GLY A 27 0.46 9.20 -12.45
CA GLY A 27 1.78 9.85 -12.56
C GLY A 27 2.87 8.97 -13.17
N GLN A 28 2.56 7.72 -13.55
CA GLN A 28 3.53 6.82 -14.16
C GLN A 28 3.78 7.17 -15.63
N PRO A 29 4.96 6.81 -16.20
CA PRO A 29 5.23 7.04 -17.62
C PRO A 29 4.16 6.40 -18.51
N TYR A 30 3.73 7.16 -19.52
CA TYR A 30 2.81 6.65 -20.54
C TYR A 30 3.46 5.53 -21.36
N PRO A 31 2.66 4.57 -21.85
CA PRO A 31 3.16 3.58 -22.80
C PRO A 31 3.66 4.27 -24.09
N PRO A 32 4.48 3.57 -24.90
CA PRO A 32 4.85 4.03 -26.23
C PRO A 32 3.62 4.39 -27.08
N ALA A 33 3.84 5.22 -28.10
CA ALA A 33 2.78 5.66 -29.00
C ALA A 33 1.97 4.46 -29.55
N GLY A 34 0.64 4.57 -29.47
CA GLY A 34 -0.29 3.48 -29.83
C GLY A 34 -0.63 2.51 -28.69
N GLY A 35 0.01 2.62 -27.53
CA GLY A 35 -0.30 1.82 -26.35
C GLY A 35 -1.48 2.37 -25.52
N TYR A 36 -2.21 1.47 -24.86
CA TYR A 36 -3.28 1.84 -23.93
C TYR A 36 -2.71 2.19 -22.54
N VAL A 37 -3.10 3.35 -21.99
CA VAL A 37 -2.55 3.92 -20.75
C VAL A 37 -2.69 2.99 -19.54
N LEU A 38 -3.79 2.24 -19.46
CA LEU A 38 -4.08 1.31 -18.37
C LEU A 38 -3.96 -0.15 -18.80
N ASP A 39 -3.05 -0.44 -19.74
CA ASP A 39 -2.81 -1.81 -20.20
C ASP A 39 -2.45 -2.74 -19.01
N PRO A 40 -3.30 -3.74 -18.69
CA PRO A 40 -3.02 -4.68 -17.62
C PRO A 40 -1.73 -5.48 -17.82
N ALA A 41 -1.30 -5.73 -19.06
CA ALA A 41 -0.06 -6.44 -19.34
C ALA A 41 1.16 -5.62 -18.92
N LEU A 42 1.20 -4.34 -19.31
CA LEU A 42 2.24 -3.41 -18.88
C LEU A 42 2.29 -3.24 -17.35
N ILE A 43 1.13 -3.07 -16.70
CA ILE A 43 1.05 -2.94 -15.24
C ILE A 43 1.58 -4.20 -14.55
N ARG A 44 1.24 -5.40 -15.04
CA ARG A 44 1.77 -6.67 -14.52
C ARG A 44 3.28 -6.78 -14.68
N LEU A 45 3.85 -6.31 -15.79
CA LEU A 45 5.30 -6.31 -15.99
C LEU A 45 6.01 -5.42 -14.95
N ARG A 46 5.46 -4.23 -14.67
CA ARG A 46 5.98 -3.34 -13.62
C ARG A 46 5.94 -3.99 -12.24
N ALA A 47 4.79 -4.60 -11.89
CA ALA A 47 4.64 -5.30 -10.62
C ALA A 47 5.61 -6.49 -10.51
N LYS A 48 5.78 -7.28 -11.60
CA LYS A 48 6.69 -8.43 -11.63
C LYS A 48 8.13 -8.05 -11.32
N ALA A 49 8.61 -6.91 -11.83
CA ALA A 49 9.96 -6.43 -11.52
C ALA A 49 10.14 -6.21 -10.01
N LEU A 50 9.17 -5.58 -9.34
CA LEU A 50 9.19 -5.37 -7.89
C LEU A 50 9.15 -6.68 -7.11
N TYR A 51 8.29 -7.62 -7.51
CA TYR A 51 8.22 -8.93 -6.86
C TYR A 51 9.49 -9.77 -7.06
N THR A 52 10.17 -9.61 -8.19
CA THR A 52 11.48 -10.27 -8.42
C THR A 52 12.53 -9.70 -7.49
N ILE A 53 12.60 -8.36 -7.36
CA ILE A 53 13.51 -7.69 -6.43
C ILE A 53 13.24 -8.12 -4.98
N ASP A 54 11.97 -8.18 -4.56
CA ASP A 54 11.60 -8.69 -3.23
C ASP A 54 12.00 -10.15 -3.07
N HIS A 55 11.73 -10.97 -4.10
CA HIS A 55 12.02 -12.40 -4.09
C HIS A 55 13.48 -12.70 -3.76
N ASP A 56 14.37 -11.96 -4.41
CA ASP A 56 15.81 -12.23 -4.40
C ASP A 56 16.53 -11.60 -3.20
N LYS A 57 15.81 -10.88 -2.32
CA LYS A 57 16.40 -10.34 -1.08
C LYS A 57 16.58 -11.43 -0.03
N ALA A 58 17.71 -11.40 0.68
CA ALA A 58 17.91 -12.22 1.86
C ALA A 58 17.04 -11.75 3.05
N LEU A 59 16.84 -10.43 3.19
CA LEU A 59 15.97 -9.83 4.20
C LEU A 59 14.67 -9.35 3.54
N ARG A 60 13.55 -10.03 3.86
CA ARG A 60 12.26 -9.82 3.20
C ARG A 60 11.12 -9.46 4.14
N THR A 61 11.34 -9.62 5.44
CA THR A 61 10.36 -9.23 6.45
C THR A 61 10.87 -8.02 7.23
N SER A 62 9.97 -7.07 7.51
CA SER A 62 10.36 -5.80 8.14
C SER A 62 10.94 -5.96 9.54
N HIS A 63 10.51 -6.98 10.30
CA HIS A 63 10.94 -7.21 11.68
C HIS A 63 12.33 -7.86 11.79
N GLU A 64 12.83 -8.47 10.71
CA GLU A 64 14.20 -9.00 10.60
C GLU A 64 15.21 -7.94 10.17
N ASN A 65 14.76 -6.76 9.72
CA ASN A 65 15.65 -5.68 9.29
C ASN A 65 16.43 -5.08 10.49
N PRO A 66 17.79 -5.17 10.52
CA PRO A 66 18.58 -4.68 11.64
C PRO A 66 18.39 -3.19 11.95
N GLN A 67 18.16 -2.36 10.93
CA GLN A 67 17.95 -0.92 11.08
C GLN A 67 16.59 -0.62 11.73
N ILE A 68 15.55 -1.39 11.38
CA ILE A 68 14.24 -1.28 12.03
C ILE A 68 14.35 -1.71 13.49
N GLN A 69 15.00 -2.84 13.77
CA GLN A 69 15.18 -3.29 15.15
C GLN A 69 15.97 -2.27 15.99
N GLN A 70 17.01 -1.66 15.41
CA GLN A 70 17.76 -0.60 16.08
C GLN A 70 16.88 0.62 16.38
N LEU A 71 16.10 1.09 15.40
CA LEU A 71 15.18 2.22 15.55
C LEU A 71 14.19 2.00 16.71
N TYR A 72 13.63 0.79 16.83
CA TYR A 72 12.73 0.46 17.94
C TYR A 72 13.48 0.40 19.27
N ARG A 73 14.61 -0.31 19.36
CA ARG A 73 15.38 -0.43 20.60
C ARG A 73 15.88 0.91 21.15
N GLU A 74 16.35 1.79 20.28
CA GLU A 74 17.05 3.01 20.71
C GLU A 74 16.13 4.23 20.78
N PHE A 75 15.02 4.23 20.05
CA PHE A 75 14.19 5.43 19.92
C PHE A 75 12.71 5.20 20.16
N LEU A 76 12.05 4.33 19.38
CA LEU A 76 10.59 4.20 19.37
C LEU A 76 10.03 3.38 20.55
N GLY A 77 10.84 2.49 21.13
CA GLY A 77 10.39 1.50 22.12
C GLY A 77 9.74 0.30 21.44
N GLU A 78 8.45 0.08 21.71
CA GLU A 78 7.70 -1.08 21.20
C GLU A 78 6.71 -0.70 20.08
N PRO A 79 6.38 -1.63 19.17
CA PRO A 79 5.22 -1.48 18.28
C PRO A 79 3.94 -1.22 19.08
N ASN A 80 3.11 -0.29 18.61
CA ASN A 80 1.91 0.18 19.33
C ASN A 80 2.16 0.82 20.72
N GLY A 81 3.43 1.05 21.12
CA GLY A 81 3.76 1.80 22.34
C GLY A 81 3.46 3.31 22.21
N HIS A 82 3.53 4.04 23.32
CA HIS A 82 3.13 5.47 23.38
C HIS A 82 3.81 6.34 22.31
N LYS A 83 5.15 6.30 22.23
CA LYS A 83 5.93 7.07 21.24
C LYS A 83 5.67 6.61 19.80
N SER A 84 5.60 5.30 19.56
CA SER A 84 5.23 4.75 18.24
C SER A 84 3.84 5.23 17.80
N HIS A 85 2.88 5.28 18.71
CA HIS A 85 1.52 5.74 18.44
C HIS A 85 1.49 7.25 18.17
N GLU A 86 2.24 8.05 18.93
CA GLU A 86 2.34 9.49 18.70
C GLU A 86 2.94 9.84 17.33
N LEU A 87 3.98 9.10 16.90
CA LEU A 87 4.74 9.44 15.70
C LEU A 87 4.27 8.75 14.42
N LEU A 88 3.77 7.52 14.51
CA LEU A 88 3.53 6.66 13.34
C LEU A 88 2.04 6.36 13.09
N HIS A 89 1.15 6.72 14.02
CA HIS A 89 -0.29 6.52 13.86
C HIS A 89 -0.99 7.83 13.56
N THR A 90 -2.16 7.75 12.93
CA THR A 90 -2.99 8.91 12.60
C THR A 90 -4.46 8.60 12.86
N ALA A 91 -5.28 9.65 12.91
CA ALA A 91 -6.73 9.54 12.99
C ALA A 91 -7.39 10.03 11.69
N TYR A 92 -8.58 9.50 11.40
CA TYR A 92 -9.43 9.95 10.30
C TYR A 92 -10.74 10.47 10.87
N THR A 93 -11.27 11.54 10.26
CA THR A 93 -12.57 12.11 10.62
C THR A 93 -13.47 12.14 9.40
N ALA A 94 -14.78 12.03 9.63
CA ALA A 94 -15.76 12.16 8.56
C ALA A 94 -15.61 13.55 7.92
N ARG A 95 -15.41 13.57 6.59
CA ARG A 95 -15.45 14.79 5.80
C ARG A 95 -16.71 14.73 4.96
N GLU A 96 -17.59 15.70 5.14
CA GLU A 96 -18.72 15.89 4.23
C GLU A 96 -18.21 16.74 3.05
N PRO A 97 -17.98 16.15 1.86
CA PRO A 97 -17.50 16.92 0.73
C PRO A 97 -18.60 17.90 0.31
N ARG A 98 -18.32 19.21 0.40
CA ARG A 98 -19.21 20.24 -0.16
C ARG A 98 -19.31 20.02 -1.67
N GLY A 99 -20.49 19.64 -2.16
CA GLY A 99 -20.78 19.58 -3.60
C GLY A 99 -20.97 18.18 -4.20
N VAL A 100 -20.84 17.10 -3.42
CA VAL A 100 -21.35 15.78 -3.82
C VAL A 100 -22.74 15.64 -3.20
N ARG A 101 -23.78 16.03 -3.95
CA ARG A 101 -25.18 15.69 -3.66
C ARG A 101 -25.55 14.44 -4.42
#